data_AF-A0A934A720-F1
#
_entry.id   AF-A0A934A720-F1
#
_cell.length_a   1.000
_cell.length_b   1.000
_cell.length_c   1.000
_cell.angle_alpha   90.00
_cell.angle_beta   90.00
_cell.angle_gamma   90.00
#
_symmetry.space_group_name_H-M   'P 1'
#
loop_
_entity.id
_entity.type
_entity.pdbx_description
1 polymer ?
#
loop_
_entity_poly.entity_id
_entity_poly.type
_entity_poly.pdbx_seq_one_letter_code
_entity_poly.pdbx_strand_id
1 'polypeptide(L)'
;MEKSKKASENRLSDYIKKSFNLALKAVVWGGICIGLNIGLLYFVQLLLGFYLKTPMGPDFIASYPELMNTISQLTDMGFEQLSLSLTLTALLTCLGILAICKLVFLARYISPMGSIGRVIVCVLPFSAVVAMLIPKSVPTGGWEIAYALSVFPTLLVFNICFSIADELLPEWDDLMAFFQKNDNTGKKINVRR
;
A
#
# COMPACT_ATOMS: atom_id res chain seq x y z
N MET A 1 44.36 -9.08 -4.64
CA MET A 1 43.19 -8.35 -5.20
C MET A 1 42.03 -9.28 -5.57
N GLU A 2 42.28 -10.51 -6.02
CA GLU A 2 41.22 -11.42 -6.50
C GLU A 2 40.18 -11.87 -5.43
N LYS A 3 40.61 -12.10 -4.19
CA LYS A 3 39.69 -12.45 -3.07
C LYS A 3 38.68 -11.34 -2.74
N SER A 4 39.03 -10.07 -2.96
CA SER A 4 38.13 -8.94 -2.69
C SER A 4 37.01 -8.84 -3.73
N LYS A 5 37.27 -9.27 -4.97
CA LYS A 5 36.31 -9.20 -6.08
C LYS A 5 35.22 -10.28 -5.95
N LYS A 6 35.61 -11.51 -5.57
CA LYS A 6 34.67 -12.60 -5.27
C LYS A 6 33.74 -12.27 -4.08
N ALA A 7 34.25 -11.56 -3.07
CA ALA A 7 33.45 -11.16 -1.92
C ALA A 7 32.38 -10.10 -2.24
N SER A 8 32.66 -9.17 -3.16
CA SER A 8 31.65 -8.18 -3.61
C SER A 8 30.59 -8.78 -4.52
N GLU A 9 30.95 -9.74 -5.38
CA GLU A 9 30.02 -10.42 -6.28
C GLU A 9 28.98 -11.25 -5.50
N ASN A 10 29.42 -11.97 -4.47
CA ASN A 10 28.52 -12.77 -3.63
C ASN A 10 27.48 -11.89 -2.92
N ARG A 11 27.87 -10.70 -2.43
CA ARG A 11 26.95 -9.76 -1.79
C ARG A 11 25.88 -9.24 -2.74
N LEU A 12 26.27 -8.86 -3.97
CA LEU A 12 25.30 -8.40 -4.99
C LEU A 12 24.29 -9.49 -5.35
N SER A 13 24.74 -10.74 -5.49
CA SER A 13 23.84 -11.87 -5.74
C SER A 13 22.82 -12.05 -4.62
N ASP A 14 23.24 -11.94 -3.36
CA ASP A 14 22.37 -12.07 -2.20
C ASP A 14 21.34 -10.94 -2.12
N TYR A 15 21.74 -9.69 -2.42
CA TYR A 15 20.80 -8.56 -2.50
C TYR A 15 19.75 -8.75 -3.60
N ILE A 16 20.16 -9.18 -4.79
CA ILE A 16 19.24 -9.42 -5.91
C ILE A 16 18.22 -10.50 -5.54
N LYS A 17 18.67 -11.61 -4.94
CA LYS A 17 17.78 -12.69 -4.48
C LYS A 17 16.81 -12.21 -3.41
N LYS A 18 17.27 -11.39 -2.45
CA LYS A 18 16.41 -10.83 -1.41
C LYS A 18 15.35 -9.91 -1.99
N SER A 19 15.74 -8.99 -2.87
CA SER A 19 14.81 -8.08 -3.56
C SER A 19 13.80 -8.83 -4.42
N PHE A 20 14.23 -9.88 -5.12
CA PHE A 20 13.32 -10.71 -5.91
C PHE A 20 12.31 -11.47 -5.05
N ASN A 21 12.74 -12.06 -3.93
CA ASN A 21 11.85 -12.73 -2.98
C ASN A 21 10.83 -11.75 -2.37
N LEU A 22 11.25 -10.52 -2.06
CA LEU A 22 10.37 -9.46 -1.58
C LEU A 22 9.35 -9.04 -2.64
N ALA A 23 9.78 -8.86 -3.88
CA ALA A 23 8.90 -8.53 -4.99
C ALA A 23 7.86 -9.65 -5.22
N LEU A 24 8.29 -10.91 -5.20
CA LEU A 24 7.39 -12.05 -5.35
C LEU A 24 6.37 -12.12 -4.21
N LYS A 25 6.81 -11.89 -2.97
CA LYS A 25 5.93 -11.79 -1.80
C LYS A 25 4.90 -10.66 -1.99
N ALA A 26 5.33 -9.48 -2.45
CA ALA A 26 4.45 -8.35 -2.71
C ALA A 26 3.41 -8.67 -3.79
N VAL A 27 3.80 -9.32 -4.88
CA VAL A 27 2.91 -9.72 -5.98
C VAL A 27 1.88 -10.75 -5.51
N VAL A 28 2.32 -11.79 -4.79
CA VAL A 28 1.41 -12.84 -4.26
C VAL A 28 0.40 -12.23 -3.31
N TRP A 29 0.85 -11.41 -2.35
CA TRP A 29 -0.05 -10.75 -1.42
C TRP A 29 -0.96 -9.72 -2.08
N GLY A 30 -0.46 -8.96 -3.05
CA GLY A 30 -1.26 -8.05 -3.86
C GLY A 30 -2.38 -8.77 -4.60
N GLY A 31 -2.07 -9.92 -5.21
CA GLY A 31 -3.07 -10.78 -5.86
C GLY A 31 -4.15 -11.29 -4.90
N ILE A 32 -3.76 -11.71 -3.69
CA ILE A 32 -4.71 -12.10 -2.63
C ILE A 32 -5.59 -10.92 -2.23
N CYS A 33 -5.01 -9.72 -2.06
CA CYS A 33 -5.77 -8.51 -1.70
C CYS A 33 -6.78 -8.13 -2.80
N ILE A 34 -6.38 -8.21 -4.07
CA ILE A 34 -7.27 -7.98 -5.22
C ILE A 34 -8.44 -8.97 -5.17
N GLY A 35 -8.16 -10.26 -5.00
CA GLY A 35 -9.19 -11.30 -4.93
C GLY A 35 -10.15 -11.09 -3.77
N LEU A 36 -9.64 -10.76 -2.58
CA LEU A 36 -10.48 -10.45 -1.41
C LEU A 36 -11.35 -9.21 -1.64
N ASN A 37 -10.80 -8.16 -2.25
CA ASN A 37 -11.54 -6.93 -2.52
C ASN A 37 -12.62 -7.14 -3.60
N ILE A 38 -12.34 -7.94 -4.64
CA ILE A 38 -13.35 -8.37 -5.63
C ILE A 38 -14.48 -9.15 -4.92
N GLY A 39 -14.11 -10.13 -4.09
CA GLY A 39 -15.09 -10.92 -3.34
C GLY A 39 -15.97 -10.07 -2.42
N LEU A 40 -15.38 -9.07 -1.76
CA LEU A 40 -16.13 -8.11 -0.94
C LEU A 40 -17.10 -7.27 -1.78
N LEU A 41 -16.67 -6.75 -2.93
CA LEU A 41 -17.53 -5.95 -3.81
C LEU A 41 -18.72 -6.77 -4.33
N TYR A 42 -18.50 -8.01 -4.77
CA TYR A 42 -19.58 -8.91 -5.17
C TYR A 42 -20.52 -9.24 -4.00
N PHE A 43 -19.98 -9.44 -2.79
CA PHE A 43 -20.79 -9.67 -1.60
C PHE A 43 -21.67 -8.46 -1.27
N VAL A 44 -21.14 -7.24 -1.33
CA VAL A 44 -21.89 -6.00 -1.13
C VAL A 44 -22.95 -5.83 -2.22
N GLN A 45 -22.64 -6.12 -3.49
CA GLN A 45 -23.62 -6.08 -4.57
C GLN A 45 -24.76 -7.07 -4.33
N LEU A 46 -24.45 -8.29 -3.87
CA LEU A 46 -25.45 -9.30 -3.52
C LEU A 46 -26.33 -8.82 -2.36
N LEU A 47 -25.75 -8.26 -1.30
CA LEU A 47 -26.50 -7.68 -0.18
C LEU A 47 -27.42 -6.54 -0.65
N LEU A 48 -26.92 -5.67 -1.52
CA LEU A 48 -27.72 -4.60 -2.11
C LEU A 48 -28.88 -5.17 -2.94
N GLY A 49 -28.62 -6.20 -3.75
CA GLY A 49 -29.65 -6.90 -4.53
C GLY A 49 -30.75 -7.51 -3.64
N PHE A 50 -30.39 -8.05 -2.48
CA PHE A 50 -31.37 -8.51 -1.49
C PHE A 50 -32.14 -7.34 -0.86
N TYR A 51 -31.44 -6.27 -0.51
CA TYR A 51 -32.05 -5.07 0.07
C TYR A 51 -33.08 -4.43 -0.88
N LEU A 52 -32.77 -4.33 -2.17
CA LEU A 52 -33.68 -3.77 -3.18
C LEU A 52 -34.94 -4.61 -3.41
N LYS A 53 -34.95 -5.89 -3.04
CA LYS A 53 -36.15 -6.74 -3.08
C LYS A 53 -37.07 -6.56 -1.87
N THR A 54 -36.62 -5.88 -0.82
CA THR A 54 -37.45 -5.56 0.35
C THR A 54 -38.43 -4.43 0.01
N PRO A 55 -39.54 -4.28 0.76
CA PRO A 55 -40.48 -3.17 0.55
C PRO A 55 -39.84 -1.77 0.71
N MET A 56 -38.69 -1.66 1.39
CA MET A 56 -37.94 -0.41 1.53
C MET A 56 -37.05 -0.08 0.33
N GLY A 57 -36.86 -1.04 -0.59
CA GLY A 57 -36.01 -0.86 -1.78
C GLY A 57 -36.45 0.28 -2.70
N PRO A 58 -37.73 0.34 -3.12
CA PRO A 58 -38.25 1.43 -3.94
C PRO A 58 -38.10 2.80 -3.29
N ASP A 59 -38.36 2.89 -1.98
CA ASP A 59 -38.21 4.14 -1.22
C ASP A 59 -36.75 4.61 -1.17
N PHE A 60 -35.81 3.68 -1.04
CA PHE A 60 -34.38 3.98 -1.08
C PHE A 60 -33.96 4.51 -2.46
N ILE A 61 -34.41 3.89 -3.55
CA ILE A 61 -34.13 4.34 -4.93
C ILE A 61 -34.69 5.75 -5.15
N ALA A 62 -35.91 6.01 -4.68
CA ALA A 62 -36.56 7.31 -4.81
C ALA A 62 -35.86 8.40 -3.96
N SER A 63 -35.37 8.03 -2.77
CA SER A 63 -34.72 8.95 -1.84
C SER A 63 -33.27 9.27 -2.21
N TYR A 64 -32.54 8.32 -2.81
CA TYR A 64 -31.11 8.45 -3.12
C TYR A 64 -30.76 8.05 -4.58
N PRO A 65 -31.33 8.75 -5.58
CA PRO A 65 -31.13 8.38 -6.99
C PRO A 65 -29.68 8.55 -7.47
N GLU A 66 -28.94 9.55 -6.95
CA GLU A 66 -27.54 9.80 -7.31
C GLU A 66 -26.62 8.66 -6.84
N LEU A 67 -26.85 8.16 -5.63
CA LEU A 67 -26.08 7.06 -5.07
C LEU A 67 -26.36 5.77 -5.83
N MET A 68 -27.62 5.51 -6.20
CA MET A 68 -27.98 4.35 -7.01
C MET A 68 -27.36 4.41 -8.41
N ASN A 69 -27.33 5.58 -9.04
CA ASN A 69 -26.63 5.79 -10.32
C ASN A 69 -25.12 5.52 -10.18
N THR A 70 -24.50 6.02 -9.10
CA THR A 70 -23.07 5.78 -8.82
C THR A 70 -22.78 4.29 -8.66
N ILE A 71 -23.62 3.56 -7.92
CA ILE A 71 -23.48 2.10 -7.77
C ILE A 71 -23.63 1.38 -9.12
N SER A 72 -24.59 1.80 -9.95
CA SER A 72 -24.75 1.24 -11.29
C SER A 72 -23.49 1.45 -12.14
N GLN A 73 -22.95 2.67 -12.15
CA GLN A 73 -21.73 2.99 -12.90
C GLN A 73 -20.51 2.22 -12.39
N LEU A 74 -20.37 2.06 -11.07
CA LEU A 74 -19.32 1.23 -10.45
C LEU A 74 -19.46 -0.24 -10.85
N THR A 75 -20.69 -0.73 -10.97
CA THR A 75 -20.98 -2.11 -11.38
C THR A 75 -20.68 -2.30 -12.87
N ASP A 76 -21.06 -1.35 -13.72
CA ASP A 76 -20.86 -1.41 -15.17
C ASP A 76 -19.38 -1.31 -15.56
N MET A 77 -18.55 -0.65 -14.74
CA MET A 77 -17.09 -0.61 -14.92
C MET A 77 -16.42 -2.00 -14.71
N GLY A 78 -17.10 -2.92 -14.03
CA GLY A 78 -16.55 -4.22 -13.63
C GLY A 78 -15.73 -4.14 -12.34
N PHE A 79 -16.04 -5.02 -11.39
CA PHE A 79 -15.37 -5.04 -10.09
C PHE A 79 -13.91 -5.47 -10.17
N GLU A 80 -13.53 -6.21 -11.21
CA GLU A 80 -12.14 -6.60 -11.44
C GLU A 80 -11.27 -5.39 -11.74
N GLN A 81 -11.70 -4.53 -12.67
CA GLN A 81 -10.97 -3.32 -13.06
C GLN A 81 -10.96 -2.29 -11.93
N LEU A 82 -12.09 -2.14 -11.23
CA LEU A 82 -12.19 -1.27 -10.06
C LEU A 82 -11.24 -1.74 -8.94
N SER A 83 -11.29 -3.02 -8.59
CA SER A 83 -10.46 -3.58 -7.51
C SER A 83 -8.97 -3.49 -7.84
N LEU A 84 -8.58 -3.79 -9.08
CA LEU A 84 -7.18 -3.66 -9.52
C LEU A 84 -6.71 -2.21 -9.41
N SER A 85 -7.50 -1.26 -9.89
CA SER A 85 -7.15 0.16 -9.84
C SER A 85 -7.00 0.65 -8.39
N LEU A 86 -7.95 0.31 -7.51
CA LEU A 86 -7.94 0.72 -6.10
C LEU A 86 -6.81 0.08 -5.29
N THR A 87 -6.55 -1.20 -5.50
CA THR A 87 -5.48 -1.90 -4.77
C THR A 87 -4.09 -1.46 -5.22
N LEU A 88 -3.90 -1.20 -6.52
CA LEU A 88 -2.62 -0.73 -7.05
C LEU A 88 -2.33 0.70 -6.58
N THR A 89 -3.31 1.60 -6.62
CA THR A 89 -3.14 2.94 -6.02
C THR A 89 -2.88 2.86 -4.52
N ALA A 90 -3.61 2.03 -3.78
CA ALA A 90 -3.38 1.84 -2.35
C ALA A 90 -1.96 1.30 -2.06
N LEU A 91 -1.49 0.31 -2.82
CA LEU A 91 -0.17 -0.28 -2.67
C LEU A 91 0.93 0.76 -2.91
N LEU A 92 0.87 1.50 -4.02
CA LEU A 92 1.88 2.51 -4.37
C LEU A 92 1.92 3.66 -3.35
N THR A 93 0.75 4.16 -2.96
CA THR A 93 0.63 5.24 -1.98
C THR A 93 1.12 4.81 -0.60
N CYS A 94 0.71 3.64 -0.10
CA CYS A 94 1.21 3.10 1.17
C CYS A 94 2.73 2.92 1.15
N LEU A 95 3.31 2.34 0.09
CA LEU A 95 4.77 2.20 -0.01
C LEU A 95 5.48 3.56 -0.05
N GLY A 96 4.95 4.52 -0.81
CA GLY A 96 5.50 5.87 -0.89
C GLY A 96 5.49 6.58 0.46
N ILE A 97 4.36 6.57 1.15
CA ILE A 97 4.24 7.21 2.47
C ILE A 97 5.11 6.49 3.50
N LEU A 98 5.15 5.15 3.51
CA LEU A 98 6.00 4.40 4.44
C LEU A 98 7.49 4.64 4.19
N ALA A 99 7.90 4.78 2.93
CA ALA A 99 9.26 5.16 2.59
C ALA A 99 9.60 6.54 3.18
N ILE A 100 8.70 7.51 3.05
CA ILE A 100 8.87 8.84 3.67
C ILE A 100 8.90 8.74 5.20
N CYS A 101 8.00 7.98 5.82
CA CYS A 101 7.96 7.78 7.28
C CYS A 101 9.25 7.13 7.81
N LYS A 102 9.85 6.21 7.06
CA LYS A 102 11.16 5.60 7.38
C LYS A 102 12.28 6.65 7.31
N LEU A 103 12.29 7.49 6.28
CA LEU A 103 13.30 8.54 6.12
C LEU A 103 13.23 9.62 7.22
N VAL A 104 12.02 9.94 7.70
CA VAL A 104 11.79 10.99 8.71
C VAL A 104 11.84 10.45 10.15
N PHE A 105 12.27 9.20 10.37
CA PHE A 105 12.25 8.50 11.68
C PHE A 105 10.87 8.33 12.33
N LEU A 106 9.78 8.68 11.63
CA LEU A 106 8.41 8.47 12.13
C LEU A 106 8.12 6.99 12.40
N ALA A 107 8.79 6.09 11.66
CA ALA A 107 8.71 4.65 11.88
C ALA A 107 9.07 4.24 13.32
N ARG A 108 9.98 4.94 14.01
CA ARG A 108 10.34 4.63 15.41
C ARG A 108 9.21 4.92 16.40
N TYR A 109 8.39 5.93 16.13
CA TYR A 109 7.21 6.25 16.95
C TYR A 109 6.04 5.30 16.70
N ILE A 110 5.94 4.77 15.48
CA ILE A 110 4.86 3.88 15.05
C ILE A 110 5.16 2.41 15.44
N SER A 111 6.42 2.01 15.50
CA SER A 111 6.85 0.64 15.84
C SER A 111 6.34 0.11 17.20
N PRO A 112 6.36 0.87 18.31
CA PRO A 112 5.86 0.38 19.61
C PRO A 112 4.33 0.25 19.66
N MET A 113 3.59 0.90 18.74
CA MET A 113 2.17 0.66 18.63
C MET A 113 1.95 -0.76 18.09
N GLY A 114 1.22 -1.60 18.82
CA GLY A 114 0.82 -2.92 18.31
C GLY A 114 0.12 -2.82 16.95
N SER A 115 -0.02 -3.92 16.23
CA SER A 115 -0.56 -3.92 14.85
C SER A 115 -1.91 -3.21 14.73
N ILE A 116 -2.78 -3.36 15.74
CA ILE A 116 -4.09 -2.70 15.79
C ILE A 116 -3.95 -1.17 15.92
N GLY A 117 -3.07 -0.69 16.79
CA GLY A 117 -2.84 0.74 16.99
C GLY A 117 -2.29 1.39 15.71
N ARG A 118 -1.35 0.71 15.03
CA ARG A 118 -0.83 1.16 13.73
C ARG A 118 -1.91 1.23 12.68
N VAL A 119 -2.80 0.23 12.62
CA VAL A 119 -3.91 0.24 11.67
C VAL A 119 -4.82 1.44 11.92
N ILE A 120 -5.27 1.68 13.15
CA ILE A 120 -6.20 2.77 13.43
C ILE A 120 -5.57 4.14 13.14
N VAL A 121 -4.33 4.37 13.58
CA VAL A 121 -3.67 5.67 13.46
C VAL A 121 -3.19 5.95 12.03
N CYS A 122 -2.73 4.94 11.29
CA CYS A 122 -2.14 5.14 9.97
C CYS A 122 -3.09 4.82 8.81
N VAL A 123 -3.98 3.82 8.93
CA VAL A 123 -4.83 3.42 7.79
C VAL A 123 -5.84 4.50 7.45
N LEU A 124 -6.47 5.15 8.44
CA LEU A 124 -7.44 6.23 8.19
C LEU A 124 -6.86 7.44 7.43
N PRO A 125 -5.73 8.05 7.85
CA PRO A 125 -5.15 9.13 7.06
C PRO A 125 -4.60 8.64 5.72
N PHE A 126 -4.10 7.41 5.64
CA PHE A 126 -3.58 6.87 4.38
C PHE A 126 -4.72 6.61 3.39
N SER A 127 -5.86 6.08 3.83
CA SER A 127 -7.03 5.88 2.98
C SER A 127 -7.60 7.20 2.48
N ALA A 128 -7.50 8.28 3.26
CA ALA A 128 -7.83 9.63 2.81
C ALA A 128 -6.93 10.09 1.67
N VAL A 129 -5.61 9.86 1.78
CA VAL A 129 -4.66 10.16 0.69
C VAL A 129 -4.91 9.27 -0.53
N VAL A 130 -5.17 7.98 -0.33
CA VAL A 130 -5.51 7.05 -1.41
C VAL A 130 -6.76 7.53 -2.14
N ALA A 131 -7.79 7.95 -1.41
CA ALA A 131 -9.04 8.46 -1.98
C ALA A 131 -8.82 9.69 -2.87
N MET A 132 -7.91 10.60 -2.49
CA MET A 132 -7.54 11.75 -3.31
C MET A 132 -6.77 11.37 -4.58
N LEU A 133 -6.12 10.20 -4.59
CA LEU A 133 -5.32 9.69 -5.69
C LEU A 133 -6.05 8.65 -6.54
N ILE A 134 -7.31 8.35 -6.24
CA ILE A 134 -8.14 7.52 -7.11
C ILE A 134 -8.26 8.20 -8.47
N PRO A 135 -8.00 7.50 -9.58
CA PRO A 135 -8.05 8.10 -10.90
C PRO A 135 -9.46 8.61 -11.21
N LYS A 136 -9.54 9.78 -11.87
CA LYS A 136 -10.80 10.43 -12.26
C LYS A 136 -11.70 9.57 -13.15
N SER A 137 -11.18 8.48 -13.70
CA SER A 137 -11.94 7.49 -14.46
C SER A 137 -12.89 6.65 -13.60
N VAL A 138 -12.69 6.61 -12.27
CA VAL A 138 -13.57 5.88 -11.36
C VAL A 138 -14.72 6.79 -10.93
N PRO A 139 -15.98 6.43 -11.24
CA PRO A 139 -17.15 7.21 -10.85
C PRO A 139 -17.41 7.00 -9.36
N THR A 140 -16.79 7.82 -8.52
CA THR A 140 -16.97 7.71 -7.07
C THR A 140 -18.21 8.43 -6.55
N GLY A 141 -18.86 9.30 -7.34
CA GLY A 141 -20.08 10.02 -6.94
C GLY A 141 -19.91 11.00 -5.76
N GLY A 142 -18.75 11.03 -5.11
CA GLY A 142 -18.43 11.87 -3.96
C GLY A 142 -17.15 11.43 -3.27
N TRP A 143 -16.59 12.31 -2.43
CA TRP A 143 -15.39 12.02 -1.65
C TRP A 143 -15.62 10.92 -0.59
N GLU A 144 -16.82 10.86 -0.03
CA GLU A 144 -17.21 9.89 1.01
C GLU A 144 -17.18 8.45 0.50
N ILE A 145 -17.70 8.22 -0.71
CA ILE A 145 -17.69 6.91 -1.37
C ILE A 145 -16.26 6.56 -1.80
N ALA A 146 -15.50 7.52 -2.36
CA ALA A 146 -14.10 7.33 -2.69
C ALA A 146 -13.28 6.89 -1.48
N TYR A 147 -13.52 7.52 -0.32
CA TYR A 147 -12.90 7.17 0.94
C TYR A 147 -13.34 5.79 1.45
N ALA A 148 -14.64 5.49 1.45
CA ALA A 148 -15.14 4.18 1.86
C ALA A 148 -14.56 3.04 1.01
N LEU A 149 -14.46 3.26 -0.31
CA LEU A 149 -13.87 2.31 -1.25
C LEU A 149 -12.36 2.14 -1.07
N SER A 150 -11.64 3.15 -0.56
CA SER A 150 -10.20 3.07 -0.34
C SER A 150 -9.83 2.43 1.00
N VAL A 151 -10.65 2.58 2.04
CA VAL A 151 -10.34 2.10 3.41
C VAL A 151 -10.01 0.60 3.42
N PHE A 152 -10.86 -0.23 2.81
CA PHE A 152 -10.67 -1.68 2.82
C PHE A 152 -9.40 -2.13 2.10
N PRO A 153 -9.14 -1.74 0.82
CA PRO A 153 -7.90 -2.11 0.16
C PRO A 153 -6.69 -1.55 0.90
N THR A 154 -6.72 -0.30 1.37
CA THR A 154 -5.61 0.27 2.17
C THR A 154 -5.34 -0.57 3.42
N LEU A 155 -6.36 -1.01 4.15
CA LEU A 155 -6.20 -1.85 5.33
C LEU A 155 -5.54 -3.19 5.00
N LEU A 156 -5.94 -3.82 3.90
CA LEU A 156 -5.36 -5.08 3.44
C LEU A 156 -3.88 -4.91 3.08
N VAL A 157 -3.54 -3.90 2.28
CA VAL A 157 -2.15 -3.74 1.79
C VAL A 157 -1.22 -3.15 2.85
N PHE A 158 -1.73 -2.36 3.80
CA PHE A 158 -0.91 -1.60 4.75
C PHE A 158 0.09 -2.47 5.52
N ASN A 159 -0.35 -3.59 6.10
CA ASN A 159 0.52 -4.47 6.89
C ASN A 159 1.65 -5.08 6.04
N ILE A 160 1.35 -5.43 4.79
CA ILE A 160 2.32 -5.99 3.86
C ILE A 160 3.30 -4.91 3.41
N CYS A 161 2.81 -3.73 3.04
CA CYS A 161 3.65 -2.60 2.69
C CYS A 161 4.56 -2.19 3.85
N PHE A 162 4.07 -2.25 5.09
CA PHE A 162 4.87 -2.01 6.29
C PHE A 162 5.98 -3.05 6.45
N SER A 163 5.65 -4.34 6.34
CA SER A 163 6.63 -5.42 6.41
C SER A 163 7.69 -5.33 5.29
N ILE A 164 7.28 -4.96 4.07
CA ILE A 164 8.22 -4.78 2.95
C ILE A 164 9.10 -3.56 3.17
N ALA A 165 8.52 -2.43 3.59
CA ALA A 165 9.27 -1.22 3.89
C ALA A 165 10.27 -1.44 5.02
N ASP A 166 9.91 -2.24 6.03
CA ASP A 166 10.82 -2.61 7.11
C ASP A 166 12.01 -3.43 6.64
N GLU A 167 11.82 -4.32 5.68
CA GLU A 167 12.86 -5.23 5.22
C GLU A 167 13.74 -4.64 4.10
N LEU A 168 13.18 -3.71 3.31
CA LEU A 168 13.81 -3.12 2.13
C LEU A 168 14.59 -1.84 2.45
N LEU A 169 14.06 -0.99 3.33
CA LEU A 169 14.67 0.31 3.63
C LEU A 169 15.53 0.23 4.89
N PRO A 170 16.86 0.43 4.79
CA PRO A 170 17.70 0.56 5.97
C PRO A 170 17.27 1.78 6.78
N GLU A 171 17.48 1.76 8.10
CA GLU A 171 17.24 2.93 8.92
C GLU A 171 18.19 4.07 8.48
N TRP A 172 17.74 5.31 8.64
CA TRP A 172 18.57 6.47 8.27
C TRP A 172 19.89 6.51 9.05
N ASP A 173 19.90 5.96 10.27
CA ASP A 173 21.11 5.80 11.09
C ASP A 173 22.13 4.86 10.43
N ASP A 174 21.69 3.77 9.80
CA ASP A 174 22.56 2.84 9.06
C ASP A 174 23.12 3.51 7.80
N LEU A 175 22.31 4.32 7.13
CA LEU A 175 22.73 5.14 5.98
C LEU A 175 23.79 6.17 6.39
N MET A 176 23.56 6.91 7.48
CA MET A 176 24.56 7.86 8.01
C MET A 176 25.85 7.15 8.42
N ALA A 177 25.76 6.01 9.11
CA ALA A 177 26.93 5.22 9.50
C ALA A 177 27.72 4.73 8.27
N PHE A 178 27.02 4.35 7.20
CA PHE A 178 27.65 3.96 5.94
C PHE A 178 28.41 5.14 5.29
N PHE A 179 27.80 6.32 5.22
CA PHE A 179 28.45 7.52 4.68
C PHE A 179 29.64 7.98 5.53
N GLN A 180 29.51 7.99 6.87
CA GLN A 180 30.62 8.34 7.78
C GLN A 180 31.79 7.35 7.67
N LYS A 181 31.51 6.06 7.49
CA LYS A 181 32.55 5.05 7.28
C LYS A 181 33.29 5.26 5.97
N ASN A 182 32.58 5.64 4.90
CA ASN A 182 33.20 5.89 3.60
C ASN A 182 34.13 7.12 3.63
N ASP A 183 33.73 8.18 4.33
CA ASP A 183 34.51 9.42 4.46
C ASP A 183 35.83 9.21 5.24
N ASN A 184 35.78 8.42 6.31
CA ASN A 184 36.97 8.02 7.07
C ASN A 184 37.95 7.12 6.27
N THR A 185 37.45 6.42 5.25
CA THR A 185 38.27 5.55 4.41
C THR A 185 39.11 6.37 3.41
N GLY A 186 38.57 7.49 2.91
CA GLY A 186 39.32 8.46 2.09
C GLY A 186 40.44 9.16 2.88
N LYS A 187 40.19 9.50 4.15
CA LYS A 187 41.17 10.17 5.02
C LYS A 187 42.39 9.30 5.34
N LYS A 188 42.22 7.98 5.51
CA LYS A 188 43.34 7.06 5.78
C LYS A 188 44.29 6.83 4.60
N ILE A 189 43.84 7.08 3.37
CA ILE A 189 44.68 6.91 2.17
C ILE A 189 45.64 8.10 2.01
N ASN A 190 45.27 9.29 2.49
CA ASN A 190 46.09 10.50 2.38
C ASN A 190 47.17 10.66 3.45
N VAL A 191 47.21 9.81 4.49
CA VAL A 191 48.23 9.86 5.57
C VAL A 191 49.40 8.88 5.32
N ARG A 192 49.38 8.15 4.19
CA ARG A 192 50.45 7.23 3.78
C ARG A 192 51.20 7.67 2.50
N ARG A 193 51.05 8.93 2.10
CA ARG A 193 51.98 9.59 1.17
C ARG A 193 52.83 10.57 1.94
#